data_AF-A0A534FL66-F1
#
_entry.id   AF-A0A534FL66-F1
#
_cell.length_a   1.000
_cell.length_b   1.000
_cell.length_c   1.000
_cell.angle_alpha   90.00
_cell.angle_beta   90.00
_cell.angle_gamma   90.00
#
_symmetry.space_group_name_H-M   'P 1'
#
loop_
_entity.id
_entity.type
_entity.pdbx_description
1 polymer ?
#
loop_
_entity_poly.entity_id
_entity_poly.type
_entity_poly.pdbx_seq_one_letter_code
_entity_poly.pdbx_strand_id
1 'polypeptide(L)' 'IEAIRAAACLEGMITDPVYEGKSMAGMIALARLGEIPRGSRVLYVHLGGAPALNAYHRVFT' A
#
# COMPACT_ATOMS: atom_id res chain seq x y z
N ILE A 1 4.94 6.56 -0.31
CA ILE A 1 4.92 6.58 -1.80
C ILE A 1 5.43 5.27 -2.37
N GLU A 2 6.61 4.80 -1.96
CA GLU A 2 7.15 3.50 -2.40
C GLU A 2 6.16 2.33 -2.30
N ALA A 3 5.42 2.21 -1.20
CA ALA A 3 4.40 1.17 -1.04
C ALA A 3 3.25 1.27 -2.07
N ILE A 4 2.84 2.49 -2.41
CA ILE A 4 1.83 2.75 -3.45
C ILE A 4 2.37 2.33 -4.81
N ARG A 5 3.62 2.72 -5.13
CA ARG A 5 4.29 2.30 -6.38
C ARG A 5 4.45 0.78 -6.45
N ALA A 6 4.86 0.13 -5.37
CA ALA A 6 5.02 -1.32 -5.32
C ALA A 6 3.69 -2.04 -5.58
N ALA A 7 2.61 -1.65 -4.88
CA ALA A 7 1.29 -2.24 -5.08
C ALA A 7 0.77 -2.04 -6.52
N ALA A 8 0.95 -0.84 -7.07
CA ALA A 8 0.51 -0.53 -8.43
C ALA A 8 1.34 -1.28 -9.49
N CYS A 9 2.66 -1.34 -9.36
CA CYS A 9 3.54 -1.95 -10.35
C CYS A 9 3.57 -3.47 -10.30
N LEU A 10 3.39 -4.08 -9.12
CA LEU A 10 3.41 -5.54 -8.97
C LEU A 10 2.03 -6.16 -9.22
N GLU A 11 0.96 -5.51 -8.74
CA GLU A 11 -0.38 -6.12 -8.68
C GLU A 11 -1.46 -5.28 -9.37
N GLY A 12 -1.13 -4.12 -9.94
CA GLY A 12 -2.12 -3.19 -10.48
C GLY A 12 -3.07 -2.61 -9.41
N MET A 13 -2.72 -2.77 -8.12
CA MET A 13 -3.58 -2.34 -7.02
C MET A 13 -3.32 -0.88 -6.65
N ILE A 14 -4.35 -0.05 -6.82
CA ILE A 14 -4.26 1.40 -6.66
C ILE A 14 -4.63 1.80 -5.23
N THR A 15 -3.64 2.28 -4.47
CA THR A 15 -3.81 2.77 -3.09
C THR A 15 -3.58 4.27 -2.99
N ASP A 16 -4.31 4.95 -2.11
CA ASP A 16 -4.25 6.40 -1.98
C ASP A 16 -3.15 6.87 -0.99
N PRO A 17 -2.69 8.13 -1.06
CA PRO A 17 -1.63 8.62 -0.18
C PRO A 17 -2.09 8.99 1.24
N VAL A 18 -3.39 9.03 1.51
CA VAL A 18 -3.97 9.42 2.80
C VAL A 18 -4.15 8.21 3.71
N TYR A 19 -4.66 7.09 3.19
CA TYR A 19 -4.96 5.88 3.98
C TYR A 19 -4.24 4.65 3.45
N GLU A 20 -4.62 4.15 2.27
CA GLU A 20 -4.26 2.78 1.85
C GLU A 20 -2.77 2.63 1.53
N GLY A 21 -2.13 3.68 1.04
CA GLY A 21 -0.69 3.71 0.87
C GLY A 21 0.08 3.61 2.19
N LYS A 22 -0.51 4.09 3.29
CA LYS A 22 0.07 3.97 4.64
C LYS A 22 -0.18 2.58 5.22
N SER A 23 -1.40 2.04 5.08
CA SER A 23 -1.72 0.69 5.54
C SER A 23 -0.90 -0.37 4.79
N MET A 24 -0.73 -0.21 3.47
CA MET A 24 0.16 -1.04 2.65
C MET A 24 1.62 -0.94 3.08
N ALA A 25 2.13 0.27 3.32
CA ALA A 25 3.49 0.46 3.82
C ALA A 25 3.71 -0.23 5.17
N GLY A 26 2.75 -0.10 6.08
CA GLY A 26 2.76 -0.78 7.38
C GLY A 26 2.80 -2.30 7.24
N MET A 27 1.92 -2.87 6.40
CA MET A 27 1.89 -4.31 6.17
C MET A 27 3.23 -4.84 5.60
N ILE A 28 3.81 -4.14 4.61
CA ILE A 28 5.13 -4.50 4.05
C ILE A 28 6.21 -4.43 5.13
N ALA A 29 6.19 -3.40 5.98
CA ALA A 29 7.14 -3.26 7.08
C ALA A 29 7.02 -4.40 8.09
N LEU A 30 5.79 -4.72 8.54
CA LEU A 30 5.52 -5.82 9.47
C LEU A 30 6.00 -7.17 8.91
N ALA A 31 5.79 -7.42 7.61
CA ALA A 31 6.30 -8.62 6.95
C ALA A 31 7.84 -8.66 6.88
N ARG A 32 8.50 -7.54 6.58
CA ARG A 32 9.97 -7.45 6.50
C ARG A 32 10.63 -7.58 7.86
N LEU A 33 10.01 -7.04 8.91
CA LEU A 33 10.49 -7.13 10.29
C LEU A 33 10.24 -8.52 10.91
N GLY A 34 9.45 -9.37 10.25
CA GLY A 34 9.06 -10.68 10.77
C GLY A 34 8.00 -10.64 11.87
N GLU A 35 7.38 -9.48 12.10
CA GLU A 35 6.21 -9.35 13.00
C GLU A 35 5.01 -10.13 12.47
N ILE A 36 4.88 -10.22 11.15
CA ILE A 36 4.06 -11.23 10.49
C ILE A 36 4.95 -12.47 10.24
N PRO A 37 4.67 -13.63 10.88
CA PRO A 37 5.49 -14.82 10.70
C PRO A 37 5.53 -15.30 9.25
N ARG A 38 6.69 -15.78 8.80
CA ARG A 38 6.86 -16.35 7.45
C ARG A 38 5.87 -17.51 7.22
N GLY A 39 5.18 -17.51 6.08
CA GLY A 39 4.18 -18.52 5.74
C GLY A 39 2.76 -18.21 6.21
N SER A 40 2.57 -17.10 6.95
CA SER A 40 1.22 -16.62 7.33
C SER A 40 0.39 -16.27 6.09
N ARG A 41 -0.92 -16.54 6.16
CA ARG A 41 -1.90 -16.03 5.20
C ARG A 41 -2.48 -14.73 5.76
N VAL A 42 -2.22 -13.62 5.08
CA VAL A 42 -2.63 -12.28 5.51
C VAL A 42 -3.73 -11.78 4.57
N LEU A 43 -4.85 -11.34 5.14
CA LEU A 43 -5.91 -10.65 4.40
C LEU A 43 -5.70 -9.14 4.52
N TYR A 44 -5.26 -8.51 3.44
CA TYR A 44 -5.26 -7.05 3.34
C TYR A 44 -6.66 -6.57 2.97
N VAL A 45 -7.22 -5.65 3.75
CA VAL A 45 -8.54 -5.07 3.49
C VAL A 45 -8.35 -3.73 2.79
N HIS A 46 -8.53 -3.72 1.47
CA HIS A 46 -8.41 -2.51 0.67
C HIS A 46 -9.71 -1.69 0.72
N LEU A 47 -9.73 -0.61 1.50
CA LEU A 47 -10.96 0.19 1.73
C LEU A 47 -11.22 1.27 0.66
N GLY A 48 -10.34 1.41 -0.33
CA GLY A 48 -10.52 2.31 -1.47
C GLY A 48 -9.65 3.58 -1.40
N GLY A 49 -10.28 4.76 -1.50
CA GLY A 49 -9.57 6.06 -1.48
C GLY A 49 -8.92 6.49 -2.80
N ALA A 50 -8.81 5.60 -3.79
CA ALA A 50 -8.14 5.86 -5.07
C ALA A 50 -8.54 7.17 -5.79
N PRO A 51 -9.82 7.63 -5.80
CA PRO A 51 -10.19 8.90 -6.44
C PRO A 51 -9.42 10.13 -5.91
N ALA A 52 -8.91 10.09 -4.68
CA ALA A 52 -8.14 11.18 -4.09
C ALA A 52 -6.75 11.37 -4.74
N LEU A 53 -6.23 10.37 -5.48
CA LEU A 53 -4.89 10.42 -6.09
C LEU A 53 -4.63 11.65 -6.93
N ASN A 54 -5.62 12.12 -7.69
CA ASN A 54 -5.48 13.29 -8.56
C ASN A 54 -5.14 14.56 -7.77
N ALA A 55 -5.67 14.71 -6.54
CA ALA A 55 -5.36 15.83 -5.66
C ALA A 55 -3.89 15.80 -5.17
N TYR A 56 -3.25 14.64 -5.21
CA TYR A 56 -1.88 14.42 -4.74
C TYR A 56 -0.88 14.10 -5.85
N HIS A 57 -1.22 14.27 -7.14
CA HIS A 57 -0.39 13.85 -8.28
C HIS A 57 1.11 14.22 -8.18
N ARG A 58 1.43 15.37 -7.57
CA ARG A 58 2.81 15.86 -7.39
C ARG A 58 3.72 14.94 -6.59
N VAL A 59 3.16 14.04 -5.77
CA VAL A 59 3.98 13.08 -5.00
C VAL A 59 4.42 11.88 -5.84
N PHE A 60 3.96 11.77 -7.09
CA PHE A 60 4.27 10.68 -8.02
C PHE A 60 5.08 11.11 -9.25
N THR A 61 5.32 12.41 -9.42
CA THR A 61 6.38 12.96 -10.28
C THR A 61 7.74 12.72 -9.67
#